data_AF-A0A6L4Z7K7-F1
#
_entry.id   AF-A0A6L4Z7K7-F1
#
_cell.length_a   1.000
_cell.length_b   1.000
_cell.length_c   1.000
_cell.angle_alpha   90.00
_cell.angle_beta   90.00
_cell.angle_gamma   90.00
#
_symmetry.space_group_name_H-M   'P 1'
#
loop_
_entity.id
_entity.type
_entity.pdbx_description
1 polymer ?
#
loop_
_entity_poly.entity_id
_entity_poly.type
_entity_poly.pdbx_seq_one_letter_code
_entity_poly.pdbx_strand_id
1 'polypeptide(L)'
;MGNVIFTPPSGWQSFNQTGITAYVPGDKPPAQASTFIAILPGHDFSGNFREWFDLVLAQLHKNSKILLKGDITETTDDDKQYKVLFTSVKIQTEDGNQAYRFYLGAHPGEKRAELFMFSSNSQEEYNRYFPVLKEFLGSTDFINVVEAKSNTPLSSPSPSKAKPTGNGLSGLYVGTESRQQFNVNTKFYDYIVRQIYYFFSPDGRIYYGLPKGGTLDNFDFDQAQKSDPNNCGIYQISGSQIQFRIGSNSANPPIAFSNNQGSLQIGRTKFYRVEQFSGLRLNGTYAIKTFTNTSSGSNIGGVGGEKQLVFSRDGKFAQSGFVGFSSSGNSGGVTTSSKTSGSGTYRVVGNTLELTYSDGKKVIHTFFVYPENTNEPRPGLIVIDGGAYLLRD
;
A
#
# COMPACT_ATOMS: atom_id res chain seq x y z
N MET A 1 -20.96 4.57 15.12
CA MET A 1 -19.89 4.16 14.20
C MET A 1 -19.64 2.69 14.43
N GLY A 2 -19.54 1.90 13.36
CA GLY A 2 -19.57 0.45 13.39
C GLY A 2 -18.25 -0.20 13.81
N ASN A 3 -18.19 -1.52 13.63
CA ASN A 3 -17.04 -2.37 13.94
C ASN A 3 -15.83 -2.16 13.00
N VAL A 4 -15.84 -1.15 12.12
CA VAL A 4 -14.86 -0.95 11.04
C VAL A 4 -13.91 0.21 11.37
N ILE A 5 -12.61 -0.05 11.33
CA ILE A 5 -11.52 0.93 11.43
C ILE A 5 -10.93 1.10 10.03
N PHE A 6 -10.60 2.32 9.60
CA PHE A 6 -10.02 2.55 8.28
C PHE A 6 -9.38 3.93 8.18
N THR A 7 -8.57 4.16 7.14
CA THR A 7 -8.08 5.49 6.76
C THR A 7 -8.95 6.06 5.64
N PRO A 8 -9.55 7.27 5.80
CA PRO A 8 -10.33 7.89 4.74
C PRO A 8 -9.51 8.06 3.45
N PRO A 9 -10.11 7.88 2.26
CA PRO A 9 -9.39 8.10 1.02
C PRO A 9 -8.95 9.57 0.88
N SER A 10 -7.67 9.79 0.56
CA SER A 10 -7.10 11.14 0.47
C SER A 10 -7.80 11.97 -0.62
N GLY A 11 -8.22 13.19 -0.27
CA GLY A 11 -8.92 14.10 -1.18
C GLY A 11 -10.39 13.75 -1.43
N TRP A 12 -10.97 12.81 -0.68
CA TRP A 12 -12.40 12.48 -0.76
C TRP A 12 -13.18 13.15 0.37
N GLN A 13 -14.42 13.52 0.08
CA GLN A 13 -15.35 14.12 1.04
C GLN A 13 -16.23 13.02 1.64
N SER A 14 -16.46 13.08 2.96
CA SER A 14 -17.25 12.08 3.68
C SER A 14 -18.69 12.53 3.90
N PHE A 15 -19.61 11.56 3.88
CA PHE A 15 -21.03 11.74 4.15
C PHE A 15 -21.49 10.62 5.07
N ASN A 16 -22.27 10.96 6.09
CA ASN A 16 -22.83 10.00 7.03
C ASN A 16 -24.35 10.10 6.99
N GLN A 17 -25.02 8.99 6.66
CA GLN A 17 -26.48 8.94 6.64
C GLN A 17 -26.96 7.57 7.10
N THR A 18 -27.78 7.54 8.15
CA THR A 18 -28.51 6.33 8.60
C THR A 18 -27.58 5.10 8.76
N GLY A 19 -26.39 5.30 9.35
CA GLY A 19 -25.41 4.23 9.56
C GLY A 19 -24.56 3.86 8.34
N ILE A 20 -24.77 4.50 7.19
CA ILE A 20 -23.89 4.41 6.03
C ILE A 20 -22.83 5.50 6.16
N THR A 21 -21.56 5.12 5.99
CA THR A 21 -20.45 6.05 5.79
C THR A 21 -20.06 6.01 4.33
N ALA A 22 -20.20 7.11 3.61
CA ALA A 22 -19.87 7.21 2.20
C ALA A 22 -18.77 8.25 1.95
N TYR A 23 -18.02 8.04 0.88
CA TYR A 23 -16.99 8.94 0.39
C TYR A 23 -17.23 9.22 -1.08
N VAL A 24 -17.14 10.49 -1.48
CA VAL A 24 -17.15 10.89 -2.90
C VAL A 24 -15.84 11.62 -3.26
N PRO A 25 -15.38 11.55 -4.51
CA PRO A 25 -14.20 12.31 -4.94
C PRO A 25 -14.37 13.81 -4.72
N GLY A 26 -13.37 14.48 -4.16
CA GLY A 26 -13.40 15.92 -3.92
C GLY A 26 -13.11 16.79 -5.16
N ASP A 27 -12.87 16.18 -6.33
CA ASP A 27 -12.61 16.90 -7.58
C ASP A 27 -13.89 17.37 -8.28
N LYS A 28 -15.06 17.06 -7.72
CA LYS A 28 -16.37 17.52 -8.19
C LYS A 28 -17.28 17.88 -7.01
N PRO A 29 -18.26 18.79 -7.20
CA PRO A 29 -19.32 18.99 -6.22
C PRO A 29 -20.06 17.67 -5.95
N PRO A 30 -20.46 17.36 -4.69
CA PRO A 30 -21.12 16.10 -4.34
C PRO A 30 -22.36 15.76 -5.18
N ALA A 31 -23.15 16.78 -5.55
CA ALA A 31 -24.34 16.61 -6.40
C ALA A 31 -24.03 16.16 -7.83
N GLN A 32 -22.76 16.25 -8.25
CA GLN A 32 -22.26 15.85 -9.57
C GLN A 32 -21.35 14.61 -9.50
N ALA A 33 -21.08 14.10 -8.29
CA ALA A 33 -20.26 12.91 -8.14
C ALA A 33 -21.01 11.69 -8.67
N SER A 34 -20.45 11.04 -9.69
CA SER A 34 -21.03 9.80 -10.24
C SER A 34 -20.44 8.54 -9.61
N THR A 35 -19.41 8.70 -8.75
CA THR A 35 -18.66 7.63 -8.09
C THR A 35 -18.65 7.82 -6.57
N PHE A 36 -18.77 6.72 -5.83
CA PHE A 36 -18.62 6.74 -4.37
C PHE A 36 -18.15 5.39 -3.81
N ILE A 37 -17.52 5.45 -2.63
CA ILE A 37 -17.25 4.31 -1.75
C ILE A 37 -18.23 4.39 -0.59
N ALA A 38 -18.85 3.28 -0.20
CA ALA A 38 -19.75 3.22 0.94
C ALA A 38 -19.41 2.02 1.84
N ILE A 39 -19.41 2.27 3.15
CA ILE A 39 -19.47 1.28 4.20
C ILE A 39 -20.93 1.22 4.64
N LEU A 40 -21.57 0.08 4.42
CA LEU A 40 -22.95 -0.14 4.82
C LEU A 40 -22.99 -0.64 6.27
N PRO A 41 -24.12 -0.47 6.98
CA PRO A 41 -24.28 -1.03 8.33
C PRO A 41 -23.98 -2.53 8.34
N GLY A 42 -23.10 -2.96 9.24
CA GLY A 42 -22.87 -4.38 9.45
C GLY A 42 -24.11 -5.07 10.02
N HIS A 43 -24.35 -6.29 9.57
CA HIS A 43 -25.51 -7.10 9.93
C HIS A 43 -25.07 -8.34 10.68
N ASP A 44 -25.81 -8.65 11.73
CA ASP A 44 -25.73 -9.98 12.30
C ASP A 44 -26.38 -10.97 11.34
N PHE A 45 -25.78 -12.14 11.18
CA PHE A 45 -26.33 -13.20 10.34
C PHE A 45 -26.20 -14.55 11.04
N SER A 46 -27.12 -15.44 10.70
CA SER A 46 -27.06 -16.85 11.06
C SER A 46 -26.84 -17.68 9.80
N GLY A 47 -26.17 -18.83 9.95
CA GLY A 47 -25.94 -19.74 8.84
C GLY A 47 -24.70 -19.41 8.01
N ASN A 48 -24.79 -19.66 6.70
CA ASN A 48 -23.64 -19.60 5.81
C ASN A 48 -23.35 -18.16 5.34
N PHE A 49 -22.11 -17.71 5.48
CA PHE A 49 -21.68 -16.37 5.07
C PHE A 49 -21.91 -16.09 3.58
N ARG A 50 -21.77 -17.12 2.73
CA ARG A 50 -22.06 -17.04 1.29
C ARG A 50 -23.53 -16.79 1.02
N GLU A 51 -24.42 -17.53 1.68
CA GLU A 51 -25.86 -17.36 1.54
C GLU A 51 -26.30 -15.96 2.00
N TRP A 52 -25.76 -15.49 3.12
CA TRP A 52 -25.97 -14.11 3.58
C TRP A 52 -25.56 -13.09 2.50
N PHE A 53 -24.37 -13.26 1.91
CA PHE A 53 -23.88 -12.33 0.89
C PHE A 53 -24.76 -12.35 -0.37
N ASP A 54 -25.18 -13.54 -0.82
CA ASP A 54 -26.10 -13.68 -1.95
C ASP A 54 -27.46 -13.02 -1.69
N LEU A 55 -28.02 -13.16 -0.49
CA LEU A 55 -29.27 -12.50 -0.08
C LEU A 55 -29.15 -10.98 -0.07
N VAL A 56 -28.04 -10.46 0.47
CA VAL A 56 -27.80 -9.01 0.51
C VAL A 56 -27.65 -8.43 -0.89
N LEU A 57 -26.94 -9.12 -1.79
CA LEU A 57 -26.83 -8.70 -3.18
C LEU A 57 -28.19 -8.71 -3.90
N ALA A 58 -29.00 -9.77 -3.69
CA ALA A 58 -30.34 -9.85 -4.26
C ALA A 58 -31.21 -8.68 -3.79
N GLN A 59 -31.14 -8.32 -2.51
CA GLN A 59 -31.87 -7.18 -1.96
C GLN A 59 -31.38 -5.85 -2.54
N LEU A 60 -30.06 -5.64 -2.67
CA LEU A 60 -29.47 -4.42 -3.22
C LEU A 60 -29.76 -4.23 -4.72
N HIS A 61 -30.12 -5.31 -5.43
CA HIS A 61 -30.46 -5.30 -6.86
C HIS A 61 -31.94 -5.51 -7.15
N LYS A 62 -32.82 -5.53 -6.13
CA LYS A 62 -34.25 -5.82 -6.28
C LYS A 62 -34.94 -4.96 -7.35
N ASN A 63 -34.52 -3.71 -7.49
CA ASN A 63 -35.08 -2.73 -8.43
C ASN A 63 -34.11 -2.42 -9.59
N SER A 64 -33.23 -3.35 -9.94
CA SER A 64 -32.24 -3.14 -11.00
C SER A 64 -32.12 -4.36 -11.88
N LYS A 65 -31.92 -4.14 -13.18
CA LYS A 65 -31.66 -5.23 -14.11
C LYS A 65 -30.16 -5.52 -14.11
N ILE A 66 -29.77 -6.72 -13.69
CA ILE A 66 -28.38 -7.15 -13.80
C ILE A 66 -28.05 -7.37 -15.28
N LEU A 67 -27.07 -6.61 -15.79
CA LEU A 67 -26.56 -6.72 -17.16
C LEU A 67 -25.38 -7.69 -17.24
N LEU A 68 -24.51 -7.66 -16.21
CA LEU A 68 -23.36 -8.55 -16.05
C LEU A 68 -23.12 -8.77 -14.57
N LYS A 69 -22.89 -10.01 -14.13
CA LYS A 69 -22.50 -10.35 -12.76
C LYS A 69 -21.27 -11.24 -12.82
N GLY A 70 -20.21 -10.84 -12.13
CA GLY A 70 -19.05 -11.70 -11.93
C GLY A 70 -19.33 -12.77 -10.87
N ASP A 71 -18.56 -13.87 -10.93
CA ASP A 71 -18.64 -14.89 -9.88
C ASP A 71 -18.29 -14.30 -8.52
N ILE A 72 -19.05 -14.73 -7.51
CA ILE A 72 -18.71 -14.40 -6.12
C ILE A 72 -17.54 -15.26 -5.71
N THR A 73 -16.48 -14.59 -5.29
CA THR A 73 -15.25 -15.22 -4.83
C THR A 73 -15.20 -15.18 -3.31
N GLU A 74 -14.84 -16.31 -2.70
CA GLU A 74 -14.58 -16.45 -1.25
C GLU A 74 -13.07 -16.57 -1.02
N THR A 75 -12.55 -15.84 -0.06
CA THR A 75 -11.15 -15.97 0.38
C THR A 75 -11.02 -15.61 1.86
N THR A 76 -9.84 -15.82 2.43
CA THR A 76 -9.50 -15.38 3.78
C THR A 76 -8.42 -14.32 3.66
N ASP A 77 -8.56 -13.22 4.38
CA ASP A 77 -7.47 -12.25 4.51
C ASP A 77 -6.39 -12.86 5.42
N ASP A 78 -5.25 -13.29 4.85
CA ASP A 78 -4.21 -14.00 5.61
C ASP A 78 -3.61 -13.16 6.74
N ASP A 79 -3.54 -11.84 6.57
CA ASP A 79 -2.98 -10.94 7.60
C ASP A 79 -3.99 -10.71 8.74
N LYS A 80 -5.30 -10.76 8.41
CA LYS A 80 -6.37 -10.40 9.33
C LYS A 80 -7.22 -11.58 9.83
N GLN A 81 -7.01 -12.77 9.26
CA GLN A 81 -7.60 -14.06 9.66
C GLN A 81 -9.13 -14.09 9.64
N TYR A 82 -9.77 -13.39 8.71
CA TYR A 82 -11.22 -13.43 8.51
C TYR A 82 -11.61 -13.69 7.06
N LYS A 83 -12.80 -14.26 6.87
CA LYS A 83 -13.34 -14.55 5.53
C LYS A 83 -13.84 -13.28 4.86
N VAL A 84 -13.65 -13.21 3.54
CA VAL A 84 -14.21 -12.17 2.69
C VAL A 84 -14.85 -12.78 1.45
N LEU A 85 -15.95 -12.16 1.03
CA LEU A 85 -16.67 -12.47 -0.20
C LEU A 85 -16.72 -11.22 -1.05
N PHE A 86 -16.50 -11.33 -2.35
CA PHE A 86 -16.64 -10.16 -3.22
C PHE A 86 -17.10 -10.52 -4.63
N THR A 87 -17.70 -9.54 -5.30
CA THR A 87 -18.12 -9.63 -6.70
C THR A 87 -18.20 -8.25 -7.34
N SER A 88 -18.21 -8.20 -8.67
CA SER A 88 -18.50 -7.00 -9.45
C SER A 88 -19.76 -7.22 -10.29
N VAL A 89 -20.58 -6.18 -10.41
CA VAL A 89 -21.85 -6.23 -11.12
C VAL A 89 -22.00 -4.97 -11.98
N LYS A 90 -22.41 -5.16 -13.23
CA LYS A 90 -22.95 -4.10 -14.07
C LYS A 90 -24.47 -4.21 -14.05
N ILE A 91 -25.14 -3.12 -13.68
CA ILE A 91 -26.61 -3.06 -13.64
C ILE A 91 -27.13 -1.96 -14.54
N GLN A 92 -28.40 -2.09 -14.90
CA GLN A 92 -29.23 -0.99 -15.36
C GLN A 92 -30.16 -0.59 -14.20
N THR A 93 -30.11 0.68 -13.80
CA THR A 93 -30.97 1.26 -12.78
C THR A 93 -32.37 1.52 -13.33
N GLU A 94 -33.33 1.81 -12.44
CA GLU A 94 -34.76 1.99 -12.79
C GLU A 94 -35.00 3.13 -13.80
N ASP A 95 -34.17 4.17 -13.73
CA ASP A 95 -34.13 5.31 -14.67
C ASP A 95 -33.46 4.97 -16.03
N GLY A 96 -33.06 3.72 -16.24
CA GLY A 96 -32.42 3.23 -17.46
C GLY A 96 -30.91 3.48 -17.54
N ASN A 97 -30.31 4.16 -16.57
CA ASN A 97 -28.87 4.42 -16.52
C ASN A 97 -28.08 3.15 -16.22
N GLN A 98 -26.79 3.14 -16.59
CA GLN A 98 -25.89 2.03 -16.27
C GLN A 98 -25.06 2.38 -15.04
N ALA A 99 -24.85 1.39 -14.17
CA ALA A 99 -23.95 1.51 -13.03
C ALA A 99 -23.02 0.31 -12.92
N TYR A 100 -21.80 0.56 -12.48
CA TYR A 100 -20.73 -0.39 -12.24
C TYR A 100 -20.50 -0.46 -10.74
N ARG A 101 -20.64 -1.66 -10.17
CA ARG A 101 -20.58 -1.86 -8.73
C ARG A 101 -19.59 -2.95 -8.35
N PHE A 102 -18.84 -2.72 -7.28
CA PHE A 102 -18.05 -3.72 -6.58
C PHE A 102 -18.59 -3.87 -5.17
N TYR A 103 -18.74 -5.11 -4.72
CA TYR A 103 -19.20 -5.46 -3.39
C TYR A 103 -18.15 -6.30 -2.69
N LEU A 104 -17.87 -6.00 -1.42
CA LEU A 104 -17.07 -6.84 -0.55
C LEU A 104 -17.79 -7.02 0.78
N GLY A 105 -18.14 -8.25 1.09
CA GLY A 105 -18.53 -8.68 2.42
C GLY A 105 -17.32 -9.16 3.20
N ALA A 106 -17.19 -8.77 4.46
CA ALA A 106 -16.19 -9.29 5.38
C ALA A 106 -16.88 -9.92 6.59
N HIS A 107 -16.35 -11.04 7.08
CA HIS A 107 -16.86 -11.79 8.24
C HIS A 107 -15.83 -11.79 9.37
N PRO A 108 -15.61 -10.65 10.06
CA PRO A 108 -14.54 -10.49 11.05
C PRO A 108 -14.78 -11.20 12.39
N GLY A 109 -15.93 -11.83 12.61
CA GLY A 109 -16.24 -12.53 13.86
C GLY A 109 -17.50 -13.38 13.72
N GLU A 110 -17.76 -14.29 14.65
CA GLU A 110 -18.65 -15.45 14.42
C GLU A 110 -20.01 -15.16 13.77
N LYS A 111 -20.71 -14.07 14.13
CA LYS A 111 -22.09 -13.83 13.70
C LYS A 111 -22.34 -12.48 13.03
N ARG A 112 -21.29 -11.75 12.64
CA ARG A 112 -21.43 -10.39 12.11
C ARG A 112 -20.69 -10.24 10.79
N ALA A 113 -21.36 -9.68 9.80
CA ALA A 113 -20.78 -9.36 8.51
C ALA A 113 -20.84 -7.86 8.22
N GLU A 114 -19.78 -7.34 7.63
CA GLU A 114 -19.62 -5.95 7.22
C GLU A 114 -19.63 -5.89 5.69
N LEU A 115 -20.25 -4.86 5.11
CA LEU A 115 -20.37 -4.74 3.65
C LEU A 115 -19.81 -3.41 3.16
N PHE A 116 -18.96 -3.50 2.15
CA PHE A 116 -18.43 -2.38 1.40
C PHE A 116 -19.02 -2.40 0.00
N MET A 117 -19.34 -1.21 -0.51
CA MET A 117 -19.79 -1.01 -1.88
C MET A 117 -18.97 0.11 -2.52
N PHE A 118 -18.52 -0.12 -3.74
CA PHE A 118 -18.01 0.92 -4.62
C PHE A 118 -18.91 0.97 -5.83
N SER A 119 -19.42 2.15 -6.17
CA SER A 119 -20.37 2.31 -7.28
C SER A 119 -19.97 3.51 -8.13
N SER A 120 -20.13 3.37 -9.44
CA SER A 120 -20.02 4.47 -10.37
C SER A 120 -21.03 4.36 -11.52
N ASN A 121 -21.60 5.47 -11.95
CA ASN A 121 -22.42 5.56 -13.17
C ASN A 121 -21.58 5.85 -14.43
N SER A 122 -20.27 6.04 -14.27
CA SER A 122 -19.30 6.21 -15.37
C SER A 122 -18.24 5.11 -15.31
N GLN A 123 -18.10 4.34 -16.38
CA GLN A 123 -17.05 3.31 -16.46
C GLN A 123 -15.65 3.93 -16.34
N GLU A 124 -15.46 5.13 -16.89
CA GLU A 124 -14.20 5.86 -16.81
C GLU A 124 -13.87 6.23 -15.36
N GLU A 125 -14.83 6.80 -14.62
CA GLU A 125 -14.60 7.14 -13.21
C GLU A 125 -14.46 5.89 -12.34
N TYR A 126 -15.22 4.84 -12.63
CA TYR A 126 -15.09 3.55 -11.94
C TYR A 126 -13.62 3.08 -12.01
N ASN A 127 -13.05 3.08 -13.21
CA ASN A 127 -11.68 2.66 -13.45
C ASN A 127 -10.67 3.62 -12.82
N ARG A 128 -10.88 4.93 -12.94
CA ARG A 128 -10.01 5.98 -12.37
C ARG A 128 -9.91 5.87 -10.86
N TYR A 129 -11.01 5.57 -10.18
CA TYR A 129 -11.09 5.55 -8.71
C TYR A 129 -10.94 4.17 -8.09
N PHE A 130 -10.92 3.09 -8.89
CA PHE A 130 -10.71 1.74 -8.36
C PHE A 130 -9.38 1.55 -7.60
N PRO A 131 -8.24 2.15 -7.99
CA PRO A 131 -7.01 2.08 -7.19
C PRO A 131 -7.18 2.71 -5.79
N VAL A 132 -7.97 3.78 -5.68
CA VAL A 132 -8.28 4.42 -4.39
C VAL A 132 -9.12 3.50 -3.51
N LEU A 133 -10.09 2.77 -4.10
CA LEU A 133 -10.81 1.71 -3.38
C LEU A 133 -9.85 0.64 -2.84
N LYS A 134 -8.86 0.20 -3.63
CA LYS A 134 -7.89 -0.81 -3.18
C LYS A 134 -7.08 -0.33 -1.99
N GLU A 135 -6.58 0.91 -2.04
CA GLU A 135 -5.85 1.51 -0.92
C GLU A 135 -6.74 1.62 0.32
N PHE A 136 -7.98 2.11 0.13
CA PHE A 136 -8.97 2.20 1.19
C PHE A 136 -9.22 0.83 1.86
N LEU A 137 -9.54 -0.21 1.08
CA LEU A 137 -9.75 -1.58 1.58
C LEU A 137 -8.47 -2.19 2.19
N GLY A 138 -7.29 -1.80 1.72
CA GLY A 138 -6.02 -2.18 2.33
C GLY A 138 -5.87 -1.62 3.76
N SER A 139 -6.42 -0.43 4.00
CA SER A 139 -6.38 0.25 5.29
C SER A 139 -7.47 -0.20 6.28
N THR A 140 -8.46 -1.01 5.85
CA THR A 140 -9.58 -1.40 6.71
C THR A 140 -9.16 -2.48 7.70
N ASP A 141 -9.65 -2.40 8.93
CA ASP A 141 -9.59 -3.47 9.92
C ASP A 141 -10.89 -3.47 10.74
N PHE A 142 -11.03 -4.41 11.68
CA PHE A 142 -12.23 -4.53 12.49
C PHE A 142 -11.90 -4.53 13.98
N ILE A 143 -12.65 -3.74 14.76
CA ILE A 143 -12.43 -3.55 16.20
C ILE A 143 -12.38 -4.91 16.91
N ASN A 144 -13.37 -5.78 16.64
CA ASN A 144 -13.46 -7.09 17.25
C ASN A 144 -12.28 -8.03 16.90
N VAL A 145 -11.64 -7.87 15.74
CA VAL A 145 -10.45 -8.64 15.35
C VAL A 145 -9.22 -8.12 16.09
N VAL A 146 -9.06 -6.79 16.15
CA VAL A 146 -7.97 -6.13 16.86
C VAL A 146 -8.02 -6.44 18.37
N GLU A 147 -9.22 -6.43 18.96
CA GLU A 147 -9.44 -6.77 20.37
C GLU A 147 -9.22 -8.25 20.66
N ALA A 148 -9.70 -9.16 19.80
CA ALA A 148 -9.47 -10.60 19.97
C ALA A 148 -7.97 -10.96 19.93
N LYS A 149 -7.20 -10.31 19.04
CA LYS A 149 -5.73 -10.44 19.01
C LYS A 149 -5.08 -9.92 20.30
N SER A 150 -5.66 -8.90 20.93
CA SER A 150 -5.15 -8.31 22.17
C SER A 150 -5.52 -9.10 23.43
N ASN A 151 -6.61 -9.88 23.41
CA ASN A 151 -7.12 -10.65 24.56
C ASN A 151 -6.63 -12.11 24.64
N THR A 152 -5.71 -12.52 23.77
CA THR A 152 -5.06 -13.83 23.91
C THR A 152 -4.15 -13.78 25.14
N PRO A 153 -4.33 -14.62 26.18
CA PRO A 153 -3.56 -14.53 27.40
C PRO A 153 -2.09 -14.90 27.13
N LEU A 154 -1.27 -13.88 26.90
CA LEU A 154 0.17 -13.99 27.05
C LEU A 154 0.47 -14.18 28.54
N SER A 155 0.97 -15.34 28.92
CA SER A 155 1.76 -15.51 30.14
C SER A 155 2.99 -14.60 30.05
N SER A 156 2.84 -13.34 30.45
CA SER A 156 3.95 -12.39 30.54
C SER A 156 4.41 -12.28 32.00
N PRO A 157 5.70 -12.52 32.29
CA PRO A 157 6.32 -11.87 33.44
C PRO A 157 6.36 -10.36 33.20
N SER A 158 6.09 -9.61 34.27
CA SER A 158 5.99 -8.15 34.28
C SER A 158 7.26 -7.47 33.71
N PRO A 159 7.16 -6.49 32.79
CA PRO A 159 8.33 -5.80 32.28
C PRO A 159 8.84 -4.78 33.31
N SER A 160 9.90 -5.15 34.01
CA SER A 160 10.77 -4.20 34.71
C SER A 160 11.27 -3.15 33.71
N LYS A 161 11.26 -1.87 34.11
CA LYS A 161 11.85 -0.74 33.39
C LYS A 161 13.37 -0.95 33.23
N ALA A 162 13.79 -1.79 32.29
CA ALA A 162 15.17 -1.90 31.90
C ALA A 162 15.50 -0.75 30.94
N LYS A 163 16.40 0.13 31.40
CA LYS A 163 17.05 1.16 30.59
C LYS A 163 17.79 0.46 29.42
N PRO A 164 17.76 0.97 28.17
CA PRO A 164 18.44 0.31 27.05
C PRO A 164 19.95 0.21 27.33
N THR A 165 20.44 -1.01 27.50
CA THR A 165 21.86 -1.32 27.64
C THR A 165 22.52 -1.35 26.25
N GLY A 166 23.02 -0.20 25.79
CA GLY A 166 24.20 -0.02 24.92
C GLY A 166 24.34 -0.72 23.55
N ASN A 167 23.49 -1.67 23.15
CA ASN A 167 23.67 -2.52 21.95
C ASN A 167 22.47 -2.46 20.98
N GLY A 168 21.78 -1.31 20.92
CA GLY A 168 20.65 -1.13 20.00
C GLY A 168 21.06 -1.21 18.52
N LEU A 169 20.10 -1.59 17.67
CA LEU A 169 20.24 -1.51 16.21
C LEU A 169 20.24 -0.05 15.76
N SER A 170 20.86 0.23 14.62
CA SER A 170 20.89 1.58 14.06
C SER A 170 20.90 1.60 12.54
N GLY A 171 20.16 2.55 11.99
CA GLY A 171 20.10 2.81 10.56
C GLY A 171 18.94 2.09 9.85
N LEU A 172 18.90 2.28 8.54
CA LEU A 172 17.87 1.71 7.68
C LEU A 172 18.28 0.30 7.24
N TYR A 173 17.31 -0.60 7.28
CA TYR A 173 17.43 -1.96 6.79
C TYR A 173 16.32 -2.24 5.79
N VAL A 174 16.68 -2.89 4.68
CA VAL A 174 15.74 -3.31 3.63
C VAL A 174 15.73 -4.82 3.50
N GLY A 175 14.54 -5.40 3.50
CA GLY A 175 14.31 -6.81 3.23
C GLY A 175 13.38 -6.96 2.05
N THR A 176 13.47 -8.08 1.35
CA THR A 176 12.50 -8.42 0.31
C THR A 176 11.65 -9.56 0.82
N GLU A 177 10.34 -9.33 0.85
CA GLU A 177 9.35 -10.36 1.12
C GLU A 177 8.64 -10.72 -0.17
N SER A 178 8.49 -12.01 -0.41
CA SER A 178 7.62 -12.50 -1.46
C SER A 178 6.49 -13.29 -0.85
N ARG A 179 5.27 -13.03 -1.31
CA ARG A 179 4.11 -13.85 -0.98
C ARG A 179 3.29 -14.11 -2.23
N GLN A 180 2.64 -15.26 -2.26
CA GLN A 180 1.52 -15.44 -3.16
C GLN A 180 0.32 -14.74 -2.53
N GLN A 181 -0.23 -13.77 -3.23
CA GLN A 181 -1.47 -13.11 -2.84
C GLN A 181 -2.48 -13.34 -3.94
N PHE A 182 -3.65 -13.84 -3.57
CA PHE A 182 -4.72 -14.01 -4.53
C PHE A 182 -5.15 -12.66 -5.10
N ASN A 183 -5.07 -12.48 -6.42
CA ASN A 183 -5.51 -11.27 -7.10
C ASN A 183 -6.95 -11.44 -7.60
N VAL A 184 -7.83 -10.69 -6.97
CA VAL A 184 -9.26 -10.67 -7.21
C VAL A 184 -9.67 -10.33 -8.65
N ASN A 185 -8.82 -9.58 -9.37
CA ASN A 185 -9.06 -9.15 -10.75
C ASN A 185 -8.70 -10.25 -11.74
N THR A 186 -7.58 -10.95 -11.53
CA THR A 186 -7.09 -11.97 -12.45
C THR A 186 -7.64 -13.36 -12.14
N LYS A 187 -8.18 -13.58 -10.93
CA LYS A 187 -8.58 -14.90 -10.39
C LYS A 187 -7.40 -15.87 -10.23
N PHE A 188 -6.16 -15.37 -10.27
CA PHE A 188 -4.95 -16.15 -10.06
C PHE A 188 -4.22 -15.66 -8.80
N TYR A 189 -3.30 -16.48 -8.30
CA TYR A 189 -2.33 -16.05 -7.31
C TYR A 189 -1.27 -15.21 -8.01
N ASP A 190 -1.20 -13.94 -7.62
CA ASP A 190 -0.09 -13.09 -8.01
C ASP A 190 1.07 -13.37 -7.05
N TYR A 191 2.25 -13.53 -7.63
CA TYR A 191 3.47 -13.48 -6.84
C TYR A 191 3.80 -12.02 -6.58
N ILE A 192 3.56 -11.57 -5.34
CA ILE A 192 3.86 -10.21 -4.92
C ILE A 192 5.21 -10.20 -4.24
N VAL A 193 6.12 -9.44 -4.80
CA VAL A 193 7.40 -9.09 -4.18
C VAL A 193 7.28 -7.68 -3.64
N ARG A 194 7.52 -7.50 -2.35
CA ARG A 194 7.51 -6.19 -1.70
C ARG A 194 8.81 -5.98 -0.94
N GLN A 195 9.27 -4.73 -0.93
CA GLN A 195 10.36 -4.31 -0.06
C GLN A 195 9.78 -3.89 1.30
N ILE A 196 10.37 -4.42 2.36
CA ILE A 196 10.08 -4.07 3.74
C ILE A 196 11.25 -3.27 4.29
N TYR A 197 10.93 -2.24 5.05
CA TYR A 197 11.89 -1.30 5.60
C TYR A 197 11.75 -1.20 7.11
N TYR A 198 12.87 -1.30 7.81
CA TYR A 198 12.95 -0.96 9.23
C TYR A 198 14.03 0.09 9.42
N PHE A 199 13.67 1.21 10.04
CA PHE A 199 14.63 2.22 10.47
C PHE A 199 14.75 2.19 11.99
N PHE A 200 15.93 1.82 12.48
CA PHE A 200 16.21 1.63 13.91
C PHE A 200 16.99 2.80 14.49
N SER A 201 16.62 3.17 15.72
CA SER A 201 17.41 4.05 16.57
C SER A 201 18.05 3.25 17.72
N PRO A 202 19.31 3.54 18.10
CA PRO A 202 20.01 2.84 19.18
C PRO A 202 19.29 2.82 20.53
N ASP A 203 18.39 3.79 20.76
CA ASP A 203 17.61 3.92 22.00
C ASP A 203 16.38 2.99 22.07
N GLY A 204 16.18 2.12 21.09
CA GLY A 204 15.08 1.16 21.07
C GLY A 204 13.86 1.63 20.27
N ARG A 205 13.91 2.79 19.61
CA ARG A 205 12.82 3.23 18.71
C ARG A 205 12.95 2.61 17.32
N ILE A 206 11.81 2.37 16.68
CA ILE A 206 11.71 1.82 15.33
C ILE A 206 10.67 2.57 14.50
N TYR A 207 10.96 2.73 13.21
CA TYR A 207 10.01 3.15 12.20
C TYR A 207 9.88 2.05 11.14
N TYR A 208 8.65 1.57 10.92
CA TYR A 208 8.30 0.55 9.94
C TYR A 208 7.88 1.21 8.63
N GLY A 209 8.76 1.17 7.64
CA GLY A 209 8.61 1.90 6.39
C GLY A 209 9.88 2.65 6.03
N LEU A 210 9.85 3.26 4.85
CA LEU A 210 10.94 4.10 4.38
C LEU A 210 10.60 5.56 4.69
N PRO A 211 11.33 6.24 5.59
CA PRO A 211 11.22 7.69 5.73
C PRO A 211 11.42 8.38 4.39
N LYS A 212 10.48 9.23 3.99
CA LYS A 212 10.51 9.94 2.70
C LYS A 212 11.07 11.34 2.85
N GLY A 213 11.63 11.89 1.77
CA GLY A 213 12.10 13.28 1.73
C GLY A 213 13.54 13.51 2.20
N GLY A 214 14.38 12.47 2.25
CA GLY A 214 15.82 12.62 2.47
C GLY A 214 16.23 12.98 3.91
N THR A 215 15.45 12.53 4.90
CA THR A 215 15.68 12.89 6.31
C THR A 215 16.30 11.78 7.15
N LEU A 216 16.86 10.72 6.57
CA LEU A 216 17.37 9.58 7.38
C LEU A 216 18.43 9.99 8.41
N ASP A 217 19.32 10.91 8.07
CA ASP A 217 20.38 11.36 8.98
C ASP A 217 19.85 12.24 10.13
N ASN A 218 18.68 12.86 9.94
CA ASN A 218 18.04 13.76 10.90
C ASN A 218 16.59 13.33 11.16
N PHE A 219 16.33 12.03 11.17
CA PHE A 219 14.97 11.52 11.25
C PHE A 219 14.41 11.77 12.64
N ASP A 220 13.39 12.61 12.71
CA ASP A 220 12.71 12.97 13.96
C ASP A 220 11.63 11.93 14.28
N PHE A 221 12.00 10.94 15.08
CA PHE A 221 11.08 9.91 15.58
C PHE A 221 9.90 10.50 16.36
N ASP A 222 10.09 11.61 17.08
CA ASP A 222 9.03 12.19 17.90
C ASP A 222 7.99 12.90 17.03
N GLN A 223 8.44 13.55 15.94
CA GLN A 223 7.54 14.08 14.93
C GLN A 223 6.85 12.97 14.14
N ALA A 224 7.60 11.93 13.72
CA ALA A 224 7.03 10.77 13.03
C ALA A 224 5.95 10.09 13.88
N GLN A 225 6.16 9.95 15.19
CA GLN A 225 5.18 9.37 16.11
C GLN A 225 3.85 10.16 16.15
N LYS A 226 3.89 11.48 15.87
CA LYS A 226 2.70 12.33 15.81
C LYS A 226 2.01 12.25 14.45
N SER A 227 2.78 12.30 13.36
CA SER A 227 2.23 12.37 12.00
C SER A 227 1.89 11.01 11.40
N ASP A 228 2.58 9.96 11.84
CA ASP A 228 2.47 8.60 11.33
C ASP A 228 2.65 7.57 12.47
N PRO A 229 1.75 7.60 13.48
CA PRO A 229 1.88 6.76 14.68
C PRO A 229 1.87 5.26 14.37
N ASN A 230 1.18 4.84 13.30
CA ASN A 230 1.02 3.43 12.93
C ASN A 230 2.31 2.78 12.41
N ASN A 231 3.28 3.58 12.00
CA ASN A 231 4.60 3.10 11.58
C ASN A 231 5.67 3.31 12.66
N CYS A 232 5.37 4.04 13.73
CA CYS A 232 6.31 4.29 14.81
C CYS A 232 6.14 3.31 15.97
N GLY A 233 7.22 3.01 16.68
CA GLY A 233 7.18 2.07 17.78
C GLY A 233 8.48 1.91 18.54
N ILE A 234 8.52 0.85 19.34
CA ILE A 234 9.73 0.39 20.03
C ILE A 234 10.05 -1.05 19.66
N TYR A 235 11.32 -1.40 19.75
CA TYR A 235 11.81 -2.76 19.64
C TYR A 235 12.64 -3.13 20.87
N GLN A 236 12.63 -4.42 21.20
CA GLN A 236 13.45 -4.98 22.26
C GLN A 236 14.09 -6.27 21.77
N ILE A 237 15.40 -6.41 21.99
CA ILE A 237 16.16 -7.61 21.66
C ILE A 237 16.44 -8.36 22.97
N SER A 238 16.15 -9.65 23.00
CA SER A 238 16.44 -10.54 24.12
C SER A 238 16.96 -11.87 23.58
N GLY A 239 18.26 -12.13 23.75
CA GLY A 239 18.92 -13.31 23.19
C GLY A 239 18.79 -13.38 21.66
N SER A 240 18.23 -14.48 21.16
CA SER A 240 17.97 -14.74 19.74
C SER A 240 16.56 -14.32 19.31
N GLN A 241 15.94 -13.36 20.01
CA GLN A 241 14.61 -12.87 19.69
C GLN A 241 14.57 -11.34 19.64
N ILE A 242 13.72 -10.82 18.76
CA ILE A 242 13.35 -9.40 18.67
C ILE A 242 11.83 -9.28 18.83
N GLN A 243 11.39 -8.31 19.63
CA GLN A 243 9.99 -8.01 19.82
C GLN A 243 9.69 -6.59 19.36
N PHE A 244 8.57 -6.40 18.66
CA PHE A 244 8.13 -5.09 18.18
C PHE A 244 6.83 -4.66 18.85
N ARG A 245 6.71 -3.36 19.10
CA ARG A 245 5.47 -2.67 19.50
C ARG A 245 5.32 -1.45 18.60
N ILE A 246 4.50 -1.57 17.56
CA ILE A 246 4.37 -0.55 16.50
C ILE A 246 2.89 -0.15 16.39
N GLY A 247 2.63 1.15 16.31
CA GLY A 247 1.27 1.68 16.31
C GLY A 247 0.52 1.42 17.62
N SER A 248 -0.82 1.36 17.52
CA SER A 248 -1.69 0.99 18.64
C SER A 248 -1.71 -0.52 18.94
N ASN A 249 -0.92 -1.32 18.20
CA ASN A 249 -0.93 -2.77 18.38
C ASN A 249 -0.30 -3.15 19.72
N SER A 250 -0.93 -4.12 20.38
CA SER A 250 -0.32 -4.89 21.46
C SER A 250 1.01 -5.49 20.99
N ALA A 251 1.91 -5.75 21.94
CA ALA A 251 3.24 -6.25 21.61
C ALA A 251 3.14 -7.51 20.75
N ASN A 252 3.73 -7.47 19.55
CA ASN A 252 3.82 -8.63 18.70
C ASN A 252 4.57 -9.73 19.48
N PRO A 253 4.26 -11.01 19.25
CA PRO A 253 5.06 -12.10 19.81
C PRO A 253 6.55 -11.92 19.47
N PRO A 254 7.48 -12.29 20.37
CA PRO A 254 8.91 -12.30 20.04
C PRO A 254 9.18 -13.14 18.79
N ILE A 255 9.96 -12.58 17.87
CA ILE A 255 10.31 -13.18 16.58
C ILE A 255 11.76 -13.64 16.64
N ALA A 256 12.09 -14.78 16.04
CA ALA A 256 13.47 -15.24 15.90
C ALA A 256 14.35 -14.14 15.27
N PHE A 257 15.54 -13.92 15.82
CA PHE A 257 16.43 -12.83 15.48
C PHE A 257 17.89 -13.28 15.46
N SER A 258 18.63 -12.86 14.44
CA SER A 258 20.09 -12.87 14.47
C SER A 258 20.66 -11.63 13.76
N ASN A 259 21.80 -11.15 14.25
CA ASN A 259 22.52 -10.02 13.69
C ASN A 259 23.88 -10.52 13.18
N ASN A 260 24.05 -10.51 11.86
CA ASN A 260 25.28 -10.95 11.20
C ASN A 260 25.85 -9.75 10.46
N GLN A 261 26.93 -9.17 10.98
CA GLN A 261 27.66 -7.99 10.45
C GLN A 261 27.19 -7.53 9.05
N GLY A 262 26.32 -6.52 9.01
CA GLY A 262 25.76 -5.95 7.77
C GLY A 262 24.36 -6.45 7.38
N SER A 263 23.83 -7.49 8.04
CA SER A 263 22.49 -8.02 7.81
C SER A 263 21.81 -8.48 9.11
N LEU A 264 20.48 -8.42 9.11
CA LEU A 264 19.64 -8.94 10.19
C LEU A 264 18.78 -10.07 9.64
N GLN A 265 18.66 -11.17 10.37
CA GLN A 265 17.60 -12.15 10.14
C GLN A 265 16.48 -11.85 11.14
N ILE A 266 15.29 -11.50 10.65
CA ILE A 266 14.09 -11.29 11.48
C ILE A 266 13.02 -12.27 10.98
N GLY A 267 12.75 -13.30 11.78
CA GLY A 267 11.91 -14.42 11.38
C GLY A 267 12.49 -15.12 10.14
N ARG A 268 11.71 -15.16 9.06
CA ARG A 268 12.12 -15.78 7.79
C ARG A 268 12.76 -14.79 6.82
N THR A 269 12.73 -13.49 7.11
CA THR A 269 13.18 -12.46 6.19
C THR A 269 14.59 -11.99 6.57
N LYS A 270 15.48 -11.97 5.57
CA LYS A 270 16.81 -11.37 5.69
C LYS A 270 16.73 -9.91 5.27
N PHE A 271 17.27 -9.05 6.11
CA PHE A 271 17.36 -7.61 5.92
C PHE A 271 18.81 -7.20 5.78
N TYR A 272 19.08 -6.34 4.82
CA TYR A 272 20.40 -5.78 4.57
C TYR A 272 20.45 -4.33 5.05
N ARG A 273 21.55 -3.96 5.70
CA ARG A 273 21.77 -2.58 6.10
C ARG A 273 21.95 -1.71 4.86
N VAL A 274 21.26 -0.58 4.82
CA VAL A 274 21.43 0.43 3.78
C VAL A 274 22.62 1.32 4.15
N GLU A 275 23.55 1.45 3.21
CA GLU A 275 24.71 2.31 3.36
C GLU A 275 24.38 3.78 3.05
N GLN A 276 25.23 4.68 3.54
CA GLN A 276 25.17 6.12 3.24
C GLN A 276 26.09 6.45 2.07
N PHE A 277 25.63 7.33 1.17
CA PHE A 277 26.33 7.70 -0.05
C PHE A 277 26.48 9.22 -0.14
N SER A 278 27.64 9.76 0.23
CA SER A 278 27.95 11.17 0.03
C SER A 278 28.89 11.35 -1.16
N GLY A 279 28.51 12.23 -2.09
CA GLY A 279 29.32 12.52 -3.28
C GLY A 279 29.23 11.48 -4.40
N LEU A 280 28.36 10.47 -4.27
CA LEU A 280 28.14 9.46 -5.31
C LEU A 280 27.74 10.13 -6.64
N ARG A 281 28.45 9.76 -7.72
CA ARG A 281 28.16 10.21 -9.08
C ARG A 281 27.55 9.05 -9.88
N LEU A 282 26.24 9.14 -10.10
CA LEU A 282 25.48 8.21 -10.92
C LEU A 282 25.79 8.43 -12.41
N ASN A 283 25.67 7.35 -13.19
CA ASN A 283 25.87 7.40 -14.63
C ASN A 283 24.99 6.40 -15.35
N GLY A 284 24.20 6.90 -16.30
CA GLY A 284 23.31 6.11 -17.14
C GLY A 284 21.84 6.43 -16.91
N THR A 285 20.99 5.65 -17.57
CA THR A 285 19.54 5.80 -17.50
C THR A 285 18.97 4.85 -16.46
N TYR A 286 18.16 5.37 -15.55
CA TYR A 286 17.50 4.63 -14.49
C TYR A 286 15.99 4.75 -14.67
N ALA A 287 15.30 3.62 -14.79
CA ALA A 287 13.86 3.61 -15.04
C ALA A 287 13.12 2.72 -14.07
N ILE A 288 11.97 3.20 -13.59
CA ILE A 288 10.96 2.40 -12.92
C ILE A 288 9.77 2.23 -13.86
N LYS A 289 9.31 0.99 -14.02
CA LYS A 289 8.07 0.66 -14.72
C LYS A 289 7.05 0.21 -13.69
N THR A 290 5.91 0.88 -13.64
CA THR A 290 4.75 0.41 -12.89
C THR A 290 3.75 -0.15 -13.88
N PHE A 291 3.25 -1.35 -13.65
CA PHE A 291 2.18 -1.92 -14.46
C PHE A 291 1.13 -2.51 -13.54
N THR A 292 -0.10 -2.06 -13.69
CA THR A 292 -1.26 -2.66 -13.05
C THR A 292 -2.12 -3.28 -14.14
N ASN A 293 -2.27 -4.60 -14.07
CA ASN A 293 -3.22 -5.31 -14.93
C ASN A 293 -4.64 -5.01 -14.45
N THR A 294 -5.51 -4.55 -15.36
CA THR A 294 -6.91 -4.23 -15.06
C THR A 294 -7.90 -5.23 -15.68
N SER A 295 -7.42 -6.29 -16.35
CA SER A 295 -8.32 -7.20 -17.07
C SER A 295 -8.92 -8.30 -16.20
N SER A 296 -10.22 -8.53 -16.38
CA SER A 296 -10.90 -9.81 -16.15
C SER A 296 -11.67 -10.19 -17.43
N GLY A 297 -11.43 -11.39 -17.99
CA GLY A 297 -12.07 -11.86 -19.24
C GLY A 297 -11.43 -11.37 -20.57
N SER A 298 -12.17 -11.45 -21.68
CA SER A 298 -11.68 -11.28 -23.08
C SER A 298 -11.21 -9.88 -23.50
N ASN A 299 -11.15 -8.90 -22.59
CA ASN A 299 -10.63 -7.56 -22.88
C ASN A 299 -9.34 -7.34 -22.08
N ILE A 300 -8.21 -7.24 -22.79
CA ILE A 300 -6.89 -7.00 -22.21
C ILE A 300 -6.70 -5.49 -22.04
N GLY A 301 -6.50 -5.03 -20.81
CA GLY A 301 -6.22 -3.63 -20.53
C GLY A 301 -5.31 -3.48 -19.32
N GLY A 302 -4.46 -2.46 -19.33
CA GLY A 302 -3.51 -2.19 -18.27
C GLY A 302 -3.17 -0.71 -18.16
N VAL A 303 -2.84 -0.29 -16.94
CA VAL A 303 -2.25 1.02 -16.66
C VAL A 303 -0.75 0.81 -16.49
N GLY A 304 0.04 1.39 -17.39
CA GLY A 304 1.49 1.36 -17.35
C GLY A 304 2.04 2.75 -17.12
N GLY A 305 2.96 2.92 -16.18
CA GLY A 305 3.73 4.14 -16.01
C GLY A 305 5.21 3.83 -16.18
N GLU A 306 5.96 4.72 -16.81
CA GLU A 306 7.42 4.69 -16.81
C GLU A 306 7.94 6.04 -16.36
N LYS A 307 8.82 6.03 -15.36
CA LYS A 307 9.61 7.22 -14.99
C LYS A 307 11.08 6.88 -15.20
N GLN A 308 11.74 7.72 -15.98
CA GLN A 308 13.11 7.60 -16.40
C GLN A 308 13.92 8.81 -15.89
N LEU A 309 15.10 8.53 -15.35
CA LEU A 309 16.07 9.50 -14.88
C LEU A 309 17.41 9.18 -15.54
N VAL A 310 17.92 10.10 -16.35
CA VAL A 310 19.26 10.00 -16.93
C VAL A 310 20.19 10.80 -16.03
N PHE A 311 21.20 10.13 -15.46
CA PHE A 311 22.23 10.77 -14.67
C PHE A 311 23.57 10.74 -15.40
N SER A 312 24.38 11.75 -15.14
CA SER A 312 25.74 11.87 -15.66
C SER A 312 26.74 12.13 -14.53
N ARG A 313 27.99 11.74 -14.77
CA ARG A 313 29.06 11.82 -13.75
C ARG A 313 29.42 13.25 -13.35
N ASP A 314 29.15 14.23 -14.21
CA ASP A 314 29.37 15.65 -13.93
C ASP A 314 28.30 16.26 -12.99
N GLY A 315 27.32 15.45 -12.56
CA GLY A 315 26.28 15.89 -11.65
C GLY A 315 25.04 16.47 -12.34
N LYS A 316 24.83 16.24 -13.64
CA LYS A 316 23.57 16.61 -14.31
C LYS A 316 22.58 15.46 -14.36
N PHE A 317 21.30 15.80 -14.35
CA PHE A 317 20.21 14.85 -14.57
C PHE A 317 19.21 15.37 -15.60
N ALA A 318 18.54 14.44 -16.28
CA ALA A 318 17.32 14.69 -17.04
C ALA A 318 16.25 13.68 -16.60
N GLN A 319 15.04 14.15 -16.39
CA GLN A 319 13.87 13.35 -16.08
C GLN A 319 12.94 13.34 -17.28
N SER A 320 12.44 12.17 -17.62
CA SER A 320 11.29 11.99 -18.50
C SER A 320 10.40 10.90 -17.93
N GLY A 321 9.09 11.03 -18.06
CA GLY A 321 8.19 9.97 -17.65
C GLY A 321 6.86 10.09 -18.35
N PHE A 322 6.17 8.96 -18.44
CA PHE A 322 4.83 8.91 -18.98
C PHE A 322 3.96 8.00 -18.12
N VAL A 323 2.68 8.36 -17.99
CA VAL A 323 1.65 7.45 -17.50
C VAL A 323 0.68 7.19 -18.65
N GLY A 324 0.46 5.92 -18.96
CA GLY A 324 -0.33 5.45 -20.09
C GLY A 324 -1.37 4.43 -19.71
N PHE A 325 -2.53 4.52 -20.37
CA PHE A 325 -3.54 3.48 -20.35
C PHE A 325 -3.63 2.83 -21.72
N SER A 326 -3.63 1.50 -21.77
CA SER A 326 -3.94 0.74 -22.98
C SER A 326 -5.11 -0.18 -22.72
N SER A 327 -6.16 -0.06 -23.53
CA SER A 327 -7.23 -1.07 -23.63
C SER A 327 -7.29 -1.61 -25.06
N SER A 328 -7.41 -2.93 -25.19
CA SER A 328 -7.77 -3.58 -26.44
C SER A 328 -9.17 -4.18 -26.31
N GLY A 329 -10.10 -3.71 -27.15
CA GLY A 329 -11.39 -4.36 -27.41
C GLY A 329 -11.52 -4.72 -28.89
N ASN A 330 -12.52 -5.54 -29.24
CA ASN A 330 -12.77 -6.04 -30.61
C ASN A 330 -12.99 -4.97 -31.70
N SER A 331 -13.00 -3.68 -31.35
CA SER A 331 -13.26 -2.55 -32.25
C SER A 331 -12.17 -1.47 -32.23
N GLY A 332 -10.95 -1.79 -31.77
CA GLY A 332 -9.79 -0.91 -31.82
C GLY A 332 -9.39 -0.36 -30.45
N GLY A 333 -8.08 -0.26 -30.20
CA GLY A 333 -7.52 0.18 -28.93
C GLY A 333 -7.31 1.69 -28.86
N VAL A 334 -7.61 2.28 -27.70
CA VAL A 334 -7.36 3.71 -27.41
C VAL A 334 -6.22 3.79 -26.40
N THR A 335 -5.25 4.66 -26.65
CA THR A 335 -4.12 4.94 -25.75
C THR A 335 -4.07 6.43 -25.44
N THR A 336 -4.19 6.79 -24.16
CA THR A 336 -4.01 8.16 -23.67
C THR A 336 -2.79 8.21 -22.76
N SER A 337 -1.98 9.28 -22.85
CA SER A 337 -0.75 9.44 -22.07
C SER A 337 -0.56 10.87 -21.55
N SER A 338 -0.03 10.99 -20.32
CA SER A 338 0.51 12.25 -19.79
C SER A 338 2.04 12.15 -19.71
N LYS A 339 2.76 13.24 -20.00
CA LYS A 339 4.22 13.29 -19.97
C LYS A 339 4.69 14.24 -18.87
N THR A 340 5.72 13.82 -18.13
CA THR A 340 6.49 14.69 -17.23
C THR A 340 7.93 14.78 -17.74
N SER A 341 8.52 15.98 -17.74
CA SER A 341 9.90 16.20 -18.19
C SER A 341 10.57 17.32 -17.40
N GLY A 342 11.88 17.22 -17.17
CA GLY A 342 12.68 18.27 -16.56
C GLY A 342 14.17 17.93 -16.59
N SER A 343 15.04 18.88 -16.30
CA SER A 343 16.49 18.64 -16.21
C SER A 343 17.16 19.65 -15.28
N GLY A 344 18.36 19.33 -14.82
CA GLY A 344 19.15 20.19 -13.97
C GLY A 344 20.36 19.48 -13.40
N THR A 345 20.72 19.81 -12.16
CA THR A 345 21.85 19.20 -11.44
C THR A 345 21.37 18.39 -10.25
N TYR A 346 22.13 17.36 -9.88
CA TYR A 346 21.88 16.56 -8.70
C TYR A 346 23.11 16.43 -7.80
N ARG A 347 22.86 16.14 -6.53
CA ARG A 347 23.88 15.69 -5.58
C ARG A 347 23.30 14.63 -4.65
N VAL A 348 24.16 13.74 -4.18
CA VAL A 348 23.83 12.73 -3.17
C VAL A 348 24.59 13.05 -1.89
N VAL A 349 23.87 13.15 -0.77
CA VAL A 349 24.41 13.43 0.57
C VAL A 349 23.78 12.44 1.54
N GLY A 350 24.58 11.55 2.14
CA GLY A 350 24.06 10.48 2.99
C GLY A 350 23.06 9.60 2.25
N ASN A 351 21.81 9.56 2.72
CA ASN A 351 20.72 8.88 2.02
C ASN A 351 19.73 9.86 1.36
N THR A 352 20.25 10.98 0.86
CA THR A 352 19.46 12.06 0.28
C THR A 352 19.89 12.31 -1.15
N LEU A 353 18.95 12.22 -2.08
CA LEU A 353 19.11 12.73 -3.44
C LEU A 353 18.46 14.10 -3.54
N GLU A 354 19.27 15.11 -3.81
CA GLU A 354 18.77 16.45 -4.10
C GLU A 354 18.83 16.72 -5.60
N LEU A 355 17.69 17.12 -6.16
CA LEU A 355 17.55 17.55 -7.55
C LEU A 355 17.31 19.05 -7.57
N THR A 356 18.18 19.81 -8.22
CA THR A 356 17.99 21.23 -8.52
C THR A 356 17.71 21.36 -10.00
N TYR A 357 16.46 21.67 -10.34
CA TYR A 357 16.00 21.84 -11.71
C TYR A 357 16.49 23.17 -12.28
N SER A 358 16.56 23.24 -13.61
CA SER A 358 17.03 24.42 -14.34
C SER A 358 16.14 25.66 -14.15
N ASP A 359 14.89 25.46 -13.73
CA ASP A 359 13.94 26.52 -13.34
C ASP A 359 14.12 27.00 -11.88
N GLY A 360 15.13 26.49 -11.17
CA GLY A 360 15.44 26.80 -9.78
C GLY A 360 14.66 25.96 -8.76
N LYS A 361 13.71 25.13 -9.17
CA LYS A 361 12.98 24.24 -8.26
C LYS A 361 13.93 23.22 -7.63
N LYS A 362 13.82 23.03 -6.32
CA LYS A 362 14.54 21.98 -5.60
C LYS A 362 13.58 20.87 -5.16
N VAL A 363 14.00 19.63 -5.33
CA VAL A 363 13.27 18.45 -4.87
C VAL A 363 14.23 17.53 -4.13
N ILE A 364 13.80 17.04 -2.98
CA ILE A 364 14.61 16.19 -2.09
C ILE A 364 13.91 14.83 -2.00
N HIS A 365 14.70 13.77 -2.15
CA HIS A 365 14.24 12.40 -2.10
C HIS A 365 15.08 11.59 -1.12
N THR A 366 14.47 10.60 -0.48
CA THR A 366 15.24 9.54 0.17
C THR A 366 15.85 8.66 -0.92
N PHE A 367 17.15 8.37 -0.78
CA PHE A 367 17.95 7.69 -1.78
C PHE A 367 18.89 6.66 -1.15
N PHE A 368 19.04 5.52 -1.83
CA PHE A 368 20.16 4.62 -1.60
C PHE A 368 20.41 3.73 -2.82
N VAL A 369 21.64 3.21 -2.91
CA VAL A 369 21.96 2.07 -3.77
C VAL A 369 21.52 0.80 -3.07
N TYR A 370 20.83 -0.09 -3.78
CA TYR A 370 20.38 -1.34 -3.18
C TYR A 370 21.58 -2.16 -2.68
N PRO A 371 21.53 -2.78 -1.49
CA PRO A 371 22.71 -3.37 -0.84
C PRO A 371 23.51 -4.36 -1.70
N GLU A 372 22.88 -5.07 -2.64
CA GLU A 372 23.57 -6.00 -3.54
C GLU A 372 24.37 -5.31 -4.65
N ASN A 373 24.11 -4.03 -4.93
CA ASN A 373 24.75 -3.25 -6.00
C ASN A 373 25.75 -2.19 -5.48
N THR A 374 26.03 -2.14 -4.18
CA THR A 374 26.85 -1.05 -3.58
C THR A 374 28.31 -1.06 -4.04
N ASN A 375 28.82 -2.24 -4.41
CA ASN A 375 30.20 -2.40 -4.91
C ASN A 375 30.33 -2.21 -6.42
N GLU A 376 29.24 -1.91 -7.14
CA GLU A 376 29.27 -1.74 -8.59
C GLU A 376 29.65 -0.30 -8.98
N PRO A 377 30.57 -0.11 -9.95
CA PRO A 377 30.93 1.23 -10.45
C PRO A 377 29.75 2.00 -11.06
N ARG A 378 28.72 1.26 -11.51
CA ARG A 378 27.43 1.76 -11.98
C ARG A 378 26.37 0.89 -11.34
N PRO A 379 25.76 1.29 -10.22
CA PRO A 379 24.79 0.45 -9.53
C PRO A 379 23.63 0.08 -10.45
N GLY A 380 23.34 -1.21 -10.57
CA GLY A 380 22.24 -1.72 -11.39
C GLY A 380 20.85 -1.36 -10.85
N LEU A 381 20.72 -1.18 -9.53
CA LEU A 381 19.47 -0.81 -8.85
C LEU A 381 19.70 0.31 -7.84
N ILE A 382 18.94 1.40 -8.01
CA ILE A 382 18.85 2.48 -7.01
C ILE A 382 17.41 2.59 -6.52
N VAL A 383 17.23 3.06 -5.29
CA VAL A 383 15.92 3.31 -4.71
C VAL A 383 15.75 4.80 -4.46
N ILE A 384 14.64 5.36 -4.93
CA ILE A 384 14.27 6.78 -4.72
C ILE A 384 12.85 6.81 -4.17
N ASP A 385 12.69 7.28 -2.93
CA ASP A 385 11.42 7.31 -2.17
C ASP A 385 10.66 5.96 -2.18
N GLY A 386 11.40 4.85 -2.21
CA GLY A 386 10.86 3.48 -2.19
C GLY A 386 10.57 2.91 -3.57
N GLY A 387 10.69 3.71 -4.63
CA GLY A 387 10.65 3.22 -6.00
C GLY A 387 12.00 2.61 -6.39
N ALA A 388 12.01 1.37 -6.86
CA ALA A 388 13.20 0.71 -7.40
C ALA A 388 13.40 1.09 -8.88
N TYR A 389 14.48 1.81 -9.18
CA TYR A 389 14.85 2.20 -10.54
C TYR A 389 16.00 1.31 -11.00
N LEU A 390 15.77 0.62 -12.11
CA LEU A 390 16.75 -0.26 -12.74
C LEU A 390 17.53 0.51 -13.79
N LEU A 391 18.84 0.26 -13.85
CA LEU A 391 19.69 0.73 -14.92
C LEU A 391 19.19 0.16 -16.27
N ARG A 392 19.06 1.04 -17.24
CA ARG A 392 18.76 0.76 -18.65
C ARG A 392 19.97 1.28 -19.42
N ASP A 393 20.71 0.39 -20.05
CA ASP A 393 21.79 0.80 -20.95
C ASP A 393 21.24 1.27 -22.31
#